data_AF-A0A7V9ZMQ6-F1
#
_entry.id   AF-A0A7V9ZMQ6-F1
#
_cell.length_a   1.000
_cell.length_b   1.000
_cell.length_c   1.000
_cell.angle_alpha   90.00
_cell.angle_beta   90.00
_cell.angle_gamma   90.00
#
_symmetry.space_group_name_H-M   'P 1'
#
loop_
_entity.id
_entity.type
_entity.pdbx_description
1 polymer ?
#
loop_
_entity_poly.entity_id
_entity_poly.type
_entity_poly.pdbx_seq_one_letter_code
_entity_poly.pdbx_strand_id
1 'polypeptide(L)' 'MTITRNIGFLLLAIYLILLGITGLAAVAIPSVVMAVLALISGIFILLGR' A
#
# COMPACT_ATOMS: atom_id res chain seq x y z
N MET A 1 -20.78 9.62 -1.29
CA MET A 1 -19.35 9.96 -1.14
C MET A 1 -18.85 9.38 0.18
N THR A 2 -18.46 8.10 0.15
CA THR A 2 -18.14 7.29 1.34
C THR A 2 -16.64 7.04 1.47
N ILE A 3 -15.81 8.02 1.06
CA ILE A 3 -14.36 7.85 0.96
C ILE A 3 -13.70 7.76 2.35
N THR A 4 -14.38 8.20 3.41
CA THR A 4 -13.79 8.31 4.76
C THR A 4 -13.88 7.06 5.63
N ARG A 5 -14.53 5.95 5.19
CA ARG A 5 -14.76 4.80 6.08
C ARG A 5 -13.66 3.75 6.11
N ASN A 6 -12.79 3.66 5.08
CA ASN A 6 -11.81 2.57 4.98
C ASN A 6 -10.39 3.11 4.70
N ILE A 7 -9.81 3.82 5.68
CA ILE A 7 -8.44 4.36 5.60
C ILE A 7 -7.42 3.25 5.27
N GLY A 8 -7.65 2.02 5.73
CA GLY A 8 -6.83 0.86 5.36
C GLY A 8 -6.87 0.52 3.87
N PHE A 9 -8.04 0.64 3.23
CA PHE A 9 -8.17 0.43 1.78
C PHE A 9 -7.48 1.53 0.97
N LEU A 10 -7.46 2.77 1.47
CA LEU A 10 -6.72 3.86 0.85
C LEU A 10 -5.21 3.57 0.88
N LEU A 11 -4.68 3.15 2.03
CA LEU A 11 -3.26 2.77 2.18
C LEU A 11 -2.87 1.58 1.29
N LEU A 12 -3.74 0.56 1.19
CA LEU A 12 -3.56 -0.55 0.26
C LEU A 12 -3.45 -0.06 -1.19
N ALA A 13 -4.37 0.81 -1.61
CA ALA A 13 -4.39 1.33 -2.99
C ALA A 13 -3.08 2.06 -3.31
N ILE A 14 -2.58 2.88 -2.39
CA ILE A 14 -1.28 3.56 -2.53
C ILE A 14 -0.15 2.53 -2.66
N TYR A 15 -0.11 1.49 -1.83
CA TYR A 15 0.90 0.42 -1.91
C TYR A 15 0.88 -0.30 -3.27
N LEU A 16 -0.30 -0.69 -3.76
CA LEU A 16 -0.45 -1.39 -5.05
C LEU A 16 -0.06 -0.51 -6.24
N ILE A 17 -0.34 0.80 -6.19
CA ILE A 17 0.10 1.75 -7.22
C ILE A 17 1.62 1.85 -7.24
N LEU A 18 2.25 2.02 -6.07
CA LEU A 18 3.72 2.05 -5.97
C LEU A 18 4.34 0.74 -6.45
N LEU A 19 3.79 -0.41 -6.04
CA LEU A 19 4.27 -1.72 -6.47
C LEU A 19 4.19 -1.88 -7.99
N GLY A 20 3.07 -1.51 -8.60
CA GLY A 20 2.89 -1.54 -10.06
C GLY A 20 3.90 -0.64 -10.79
N ILE A 21 4.10 0.58 -10.32
CA ILE A 21 5.06 1.52 -10.92
C ILE A 21 6.50 1.01 -10.77
N THR A 22 6.87 0.46 -9.60
CA THR A 22 8.22 -0.11 -9.40
C THR A 22 8.49 -1.29 -10.33
N GLY A 23 7.49 -2.14 -10.56
CA GLY A 23 7.59 -3.27 -11.49
C GLY A 23 7.65 -2.84 -12.96
N LEU A 24 6.89 -1.81 -13.35
CA LEU A 24 6.80 -1.35 -14.74
C LEU A 24 7.97 -0.45 -15.17
N ALA A 25 8.42 0.42 -14.26
CA ALA A 25 9.51 1.38 -14.52
C ALA A 25 10.88 0.89 -14.01
N ALA A 26 10.97 -0.37 -13.54
CA ALA A 26 12.17 -0.97 -12.96
C ALA A 26 12.86 -0.06 -11.94
N VAL A 27 12.06 0.68 -11.16
CA VAL A 27 12.59 1.58 -10.14
C VAL A 27 13.11 0.71 -9.00
N ALA A 28 14.42 0.74 -8.79
CA ALA A 28 15.10 -0.02 -7.74
C ALA A 28 14.80 0.58 -6.36
N ILE A 29 13.60 0.31 -5.84
CA ILE A 29 13.26 0.57 -4.45
C ILE A 29 13.73 -0.61 -3.60
N PRO A 30 14.45 -0.37 -2.48
CA PRO A 30 14.87 -1.44 -1.58
C PRO A 30 13.67 -2.29 -1.14
N SER A 31 13.80 -3.62 -1.29
CA SER A 31 12.73 -4.58 -0.98
C SER A 31 12.25 -4.48 0.47
N VAL A 32 13.14 -4.09 1.39
CA VAL A 32 12.83 -3.85 2.80
C VAL A 32 11.80 -2.73 2.96
N VAL A 33 11.92 -1.64 2.21
CA VAL A 33 10.99 -0.49 2.29
C VAL A 33 9.61 -0.89 1.76
N MET A 34 9.57 -1.65 0.66
CA MET A 34 8.31 -2.18 0.14
C MET A 34 7.66 -3.18 1.09
N ALA A 35 8.44 -4.05 1.73
CA ALA A 35 7.93 -5.00 2.71
C ALA A 35 7.31 -4.29 3.93
N VAL A 36 7.94 -3.23 4.44
CA VAL A 36 7.39 -2.43 5.55
C VAL A 36 6.10 -1.72 5.15
N LEU A 37 6.04 -1.11 3.95
CA LEU A 37 4.81 -0.51 3.42
C LEU A 37 3.67 -1.55 3.24
N ALA A 38 4.00 -2.75 2.77
CA ALA A 38 3.06 -3.86 2.64
C ALA A 38 2.50 -4.29 4.00
N LEU A 39 3.37 -4.39 5.01
CA LEU A 39 2.98 -4.78 6.37
C LEU A 39 2.08 -3.73 7.02
N ILE A 40 2.46 -2.45 6.91
CA ILE A 40 1.67 -1.35 7.47
C ILE A 40 0.31 -1.29 6.78
N SER A 41 0.25 -1.34 5.45
CA SER A 41 -1.03 -1.37 4.73
C SER A 41 -1.89 -2.57 5.12
N GLY A 42 -1.32 -3.78 5.19
CA GLY A 42 -2.00 -4.98 5.66
C GLY A 42 -2.60 -4.85 7.06
N ILE A 43 -1.83 -4.32 8.02
CA ILE A 43 -2.29 -4.09 9.40
C ILE A 43 -3.43 -3.07 9.42
N PHE A 44 -3.29 -1.95 8.70
CA PHE A 44 -4.33 -0.92 8.65
C PHE A 44 -5.63 -1.40 7.99
N ILE A 45 -5.58 -2.33 7.02
CA ILE A 45 -6.77 -2.96 6.43
C ILE A 45 -7.48 -3.86 7.45
N LEU A 46 -6.73 -4.65 8.22
CA LEU A 46 -7.30 -5.53 9.25
C LEU A 46 -7.90 -4.72 10.40
N LEU A 47 -7.25 -3.62 10.80
CA LEU A 47 -7.74 -2.72 11.85
C LEU A 47 -8.95 -1.90 11.39
N GLY A 48 -8.94 -1.51 10.12
CA GLY A 48 -9.90 -0.58 9.51
C GLY A 48 -11.14 -1.23 8.90
N ARG A 49 -11.72 -2.25 9.56
CA ARG A 49 -13.09 -2.68 9.23
C ARG A 49 -14.05 -1.49 9.26
#